data_AF-A0A522D934-F1
#
_entry.id   AF-A0A522D934-F1
#
_cell.length_a   1.000
_cell.length_b   1.000
_cell.length_c   1.000
_cell.angle_alpha   90.00
_cell.angle_beta   90.00
_cell.angle_gamma   90.00
#
_symmetry.space_group_name_H-M   'P 1'
#
loop_
_entity.id
_entity.type
_entity.pdbx_description
1 polymer ?
#
loop_
_entity_poly.entity_id
_entity_poly.type
_entity_poly.pdbx_seq_one_letter_code
_entity_poly.pdbx_strand_id
1 'polypeptide(L)'
;MLYSLHDLLMKMGAPEVREKGRMEWHYFDKKKNALAGFAEIRLEAGGERLTAEMRHLRENYADDEGTVHAQYTESFYFYAERTARPGHYRITKISLDGDDYANPSKGIIELGLSVFHARALDISIRMMEQVFNKQDILDPVAAPDMKMPPLPRYREALKKDAVPKPERFGVVIPFRPRAQVHRAGA
;
A
#
# COMPACT_ATOMS: atom_id res chain seq x y z
N MET A 1 -6.05 -26.36 -9.14
CA MET A 1 -5.02 -26.53 -8.09
C MET A 1 -5.48 -25.79 -6.84
N LEU A 2 -5.13 -26.26 -5.64
CA LEU A 2 -5.50 -25.62 -4.37
C LEU A 2 -4.26 -25.08 -3.67
N TYR A 3 -4.36 -23.87 -3.13
CA TYR A 3 -3.27 -23.19 -2.43
C TYR A 3 -3.72 -22.84 -1.02
N SER A 4 -2.83 -22.90 -0.04
CA SER A 4 -3.13 -22.38 1.29
C SER A 4 -3.11 -20.84 1.25
N LEU A 5 -3.95 -20.20 2.06
CA LEU A 5 -3.93 -18.74 2.19
C LEU A 5 -2.53 -18.24 2.61
N HIS A 6 -1.89 -18.95 3.53
CA HIS A 6 -0.56 -18.59 4.01
C HIS A 6 0.47 -18.61 2.88
N ASP A 7 0.49 -19.66 2.06
CA ASP A 7 1.40 -19.76 0.90
C ASP A 7 1.17 -18.62 -0.10
N LEU A 8 -0.09 -18.32 -0.43
CA LEU A 8 -0.41 -17.21 -1.34
C LEU A 8 0.07 -15.86 -0.81
N LEU A 9 -0.19 -15.56 0.47
CA LEU A 9 0.22 -14.31 1.09
C LEU A 9 1.74 -14.20 1.24
N MET A 10 2.43 -15.29 1.56
CA MET A 10 3.89 -15.32 1.60
C MET A 10 4.50 -15.07 0.23
N LYS A 11 3.96 -15.70 -0.82
CA LYS A 11 4.42 -15.49 -2.20
C LYS A 11 4.19 -14.07 -2.71
N MET A 12 3.11 -13.42 -2.27
CA MET A 12 2.85 -12.01 -2.58
C MET A 12 3.64 -11.04 -1.68
N GLY A 13 4.29 -11.52 -0.62
CA GLY A 13 5.05 -10.70 0.34
C GLY A 13 4.19 -9.89 1.30
N ALA A 14 3.01 -10.38 1.64
CA ALA A 14 2.04 -9.67 2.47
C ALA A 14 1.37 -10.59 3.51
N PRO A 15 2.14 -11.29 4.37
CA PRO A 15 1.59 -12.17 5.40
C PRO A 15 0.61 -11.45 6.34
N GLU A 16 0.76 -10.15 6.54
CA GLU A 16 -0.06 -9.30 7.42
C GLU A 16 -1.51 -9.18 6.95
N VAL A 17 -1.80 -9.43 5.68
CA VAL A 17 -3.17 -9.43 5.14
C VAL A 17 -4.05 -10.45 5.87
N ARG A 18 -3.47 -11.52 6.40
CA ARG A 18 -4.20 -12.52 7.19
C ARG A 18 -4.88 -11.91 8.42
N GLU A 19 -4.26 -10.90 9.02
CA GLU A 19 -4.75 -10.24 10.24
C GLU A 19 -5.48 -8.94 9.92
N LYS A 20 -4.96 -8.16 8.97
CA LYS A 20 -5.49 -6.84 8.60
C LYS A 20 -6.66 -6.91 7.61
N GLY A 21 -6.81 -8.02 6.90
CA GLY A 21 -7.78 -8.20 5.83
C GLY A 21 -7.43 -7.48 4.52
N ARG A 22 -6.57 -6.45 4.56
CA ARG A 22 -6.16 -5.65 3.41
C ARG A 22 -4.74 -5.10 3.59
N MET A 23 -4.02 -4.96 2.50
CA MET A 23 -2.75 -4.24 2.41
C MET A 23 -2.69 -3.50 1.08
N GLU A 24 -2.16 -2.27 1.10
CA GLU A 24 -2.12 -1.39 -0.05
C GLU A 24 -0.79 -0.61 -0.05
N TRP A 25 -0.23 -0.42 -1.24
CA TRP A 25 0.93 0.43 -1.50
C TRP A 25 0.62 1.33 -2.68
N HIS A 26 1.02 2.59 -2.59
CA HIS A 26 0.91 3.49 -3.72
C HIS A 26 1.97 4.60 -3.69
N TYR A 27 2.30 5.15 -4.85
CA TYR A 27 3.11 6.36 -4.97
C TYR A 27 2.65 7.20 -6.17
N PHE A 28 2.91 8.50 -6.11
CA PHE A 28 2.53 9.46 -7.16
C PHE A 28 3.74 9.88 -7.99
N ASP A 29 3.58 10.17 -9.28
CA ASP A 29 4.62 10.88 -10.03
C ASP A 29 4.61 12.36 -9.61
N LYS A 30 5.75 12.87 -9.10
CA LYS A 30 5.91 14.27 -8.68
C LYS A 30 5.69 15.26 -9.83
N LYS A 31 6.05 14.91 -11.07
CA LYS A 31 5.97 15.82 -12.22
C LYS A 31 4.55 15.97 -12.75
N LYS A 32 3.79 14.87 -12.75
CA LYS A 32 2.45 14.80 -13.33
C LYS A 32 1.32 14.88 -12.31
N ASN A 33 1.66 14.78 -11.01
CA ASN A 33 0.69 14.69 -9.92
C ASN A 33 -0.37 13.59 -10.17
N ALA A 34 0.09 12.44 -10.67
CA ALA A 34 -0.75 11.31 -11.05
C ALA A 34 -0.30 10.03 -10.32
N LEU A 35 -1.23 9.10 -10.08
CA LEU A 35 -0.93 7.81 -9.48
C LEU A 35 -0.01 7.01 -10.42
N ALA A 36 1.22 6.75 -9.99
CA ALA A 36 2.23 6.12 -10.82
C ALA A 36 2.45 4.65 -10.44
N GLY A 37 2.27 4.29 -9.18
CA GLY A 37 2.28 2.89 -8.75
C GLY A 37 1.19 2.62 -7.74
N PHE A 38 0.55 1.47 -7.89
CA PHE A 38 -0.48 0.97 -7.00
C PHE A 38 -0.38 -0.55 -6.93
N ALA A 39 -0.42 -1.09 -5.72
CA ALA A 39 -0.57 -2.52 -5.48
C ALA A 39 -1.47 -2.72 -4.26
N GLU A 40 -2.35 -3.70 -4.33
CA GLU A 40 -3.29 -4.03 -3.27
C GLU A 40 -3.48 -5.53 -3.18
N ILE A 41 -3.68 -6.01 -1.95
CA ILE A 41 -4.22 -7.34 -1.66
C ILE A 41 -5.36 -7.17 -0.67
N ARG A 42 -6.49 -7.82 -0.92
CA ARG A 42 -7.64 -7.78 -0.01
C ARG A 42 -8.38 -9.11 0.08
N LEU A 43 -8.79 -9.44 1.30
CA LEU A 43 -9.75 -10.50 1.61
C LEU A 43 -11.16 -9.89 1.55
N GLU A 44 -11.96 -10.37 0.61
CA GLU A 44 -13.33 -9.92 0.40
C GLU A 44 -14.34 -10.92 0.98
N ALA A 45 -15.58 -10.47 1.15
CA ALA A 45 -16.70 -11.32 1.57
C ALA A 45 -16.40 -12.16 2.82
N GLY A 46 -15.79 -11.55 3.84
CA GLY A 46 -15.44 -12.24 5.08
C GLY A 46 -14.32 -13.27 4.94
N GLY A 47 -13.52 -13.19 3.87
CA GLY A 47 -12.44 -14.14 3.58
C GLY A 47 -12.86 -15.27 2.65
N GLU A 48 -14.02 -15.18 2.00
CA GLU A 48 -14.40 -16.15 0.96
C GLU A 48 -13.67 -15.91 -0.36
N ARG A 49 -13.10 -14.71 -0.55
CA ARG A 49 -12.38 -14.34 -1.76
C ARG A 49 -11.09 -13.61 -1.42
N LEU A 50 -10.02 -13.93 -2.15
CA LEU A 50 -8.75 -13.23 -2.08
C LEU A 50 -8.50 -12.59 -3.44
N THR A 51 -8.26 -11.29 -3.44
CA THR A 51 -7.97 -10.52 -4.65
C THR A 51 -6.68 -9.75 -4.48
N ALA A 52 -5.95 -9.61 -5.57
CA ALA A 52 -4.81 -8.70 -5.64
C ALA A 52 -4.84 -7.95 -6.97
N GLU A 53 -4.57 -6.65 -6.92
CA GLU A 53 -4.54 -5.76 -8.08
C GLU A 53 -3.24 -4.96 -8.02
N MET A 54 -2.60 -4.78 -9.17
CA MET A 54 -1.44 -3.91 -9.31
C MET A 54 -1.51 -3.16 -10.64
N ARG A 55 -1.13 -1.89 -10.59
CA ARG A 55 -0.88 -1.04 -11.76
C ARG A 55 0.39 -0.27 -11.53
N HIS A 56 1.31 -0.34 -12.48
CA HIS A 56 2.59 0.33 -12.35
C HIS A 56 3.00 0.99 -13.66
N LEU A 57 3.09 2.32 -13.63
CA LEU A 57 3.63 3.11 -14.72
C LEU A 57 5.16 3.19 -14.58
N ARG A 58 5.86 2.56 -15.51
CA ARG A 58 7.31 2.71 -15.69
C ARG A 58 7.59 3.75 -16.76
N GLU A 59 8.46 4.70 -16.42
CA GLU A 59 9.02 5.66 -17.37
C GLU A 59 10.50 5.40 -17.57
N ASN A 60 10.99 5.62 -18.79
CA ASN A 60 12.41 5.48 -19.16
C ASN A 60 13.01 4.13 -18.75
N TYR A 61 12.29 3.03 -19.00
CA TYR A 61 12.84 1.70 -18.78
C TYR A 61 13.62 1.26 -20.02
N ALA A 62 14.78 0.66 -19.81
CA ALA A 62 15.51 -0.05 -20.87
C ALA A 62 15.02 -1.49 -20.91
N ASP A 63 14.71 -2.00 -22.09
CA ASP A 63 14.47 -3.43 -22.29
C ASP A 63 15.80 -4.22 -22.34
N ASP A 64 15.69 -5.54 -22.51
CA ASP A 64 16.83 -6.46 -22.57
C ASP A 64 17.74 -6.22 -23.81
N GLU A 65 17.25 -5.45 -24.78
CA GLU A 65 17.95 -5.03 -26.00
C GLU A 65 18.59 -3.65 -25.85
N GLY A 66 18.42 -2.98 -24.70
CA GLY A 66 18.95 -1.66 -24.39
C GLY A 66 18.15 -0.50 -24.97
N THR A 67 16.97 -0.77 -25.55
CA THR A 67 16.07 0.25 -26.07
C THR A 67 15.33 0.91 -24.92
N VAL A 68 15.45 2.24 -24.82
CA VAL A 68 14.75 3.03 -23.80
C VAL A 68 13.34 3.33 -24.27
N HIS A 69 12.37 2.77 -23.57
CA HIS A 69 10.96 3.00 -23.80
C HIS A 69 10.47 4.17 -22.95
N ALA A 70 9.69 5.05 -23.59
CA ALA A 70 9.21 6.26 -22.93
C ALA A 70 8.28 5.95 -21.76
N GLN A 71 7.29 5.07 -21.96
CA GLN A 71 6.29 4.67 -20.96
C GLN A 71 5.82 3.24 -21.20
N TYR A 72 5.70 2.46 -20.13
CA TYR A 72 5.02 1.17 -20.12
C TYR A 72 4.17 1.06 -18.86
N THR A 73 2.94 0.58 -19.04
CA THR A 73 2.01 0.34 -17.93
C THR A 73 1.91 -1.15 -17.72
N GLU A 74 2.42 -1.61 -16.60
CA GLU A 74 2.24 -2.97 -16.14
C GLU A 74 0.93 -3.07 -15.36
N SER A 75 0.22 -4.17 -15.54
CA SER A 75 -0.98 -4.47 -14.76
C SER A 75 -1.02 -5.94 -14.37
N PHE A 76 -1.48 -6.19 -13.15
CA PHE A 76 -1.73 -7.53 -12.66
C PHE A 76 -3.07 -7.56 -11.95
N TYR A 77 -3.81 -8.63 -12.20
CA TYR A 77 -5.00 -8.96 -11.44
C TYR A 77 -4.97 -10.43 -11.06
N PHE A 78 -5.34 -10.71 -9.82
CA PHE A 78 -5.45 -12.05 -9.28
C PHE A 78 -6.76 -12.19 -8.52
N TYR A 79 -7.41 -13.33 -8.73
CA TYR A 79 -8.64 -13.66 -8.04
C TYR A 79 -8.67 -15.15 -7.69
N ALA A 80 -8.90 -15.40 -6.41
CA ALA A 80 -9.02 -16.74 -5.86
C ALA A 80 -10.20 -16.86 -4.90
N GLU A 81 -10.86 -18.01 -4.96
CA GLU A 81 -12.04 -18.33 -4.15
C GLU A 81 -11.70 -19.37 -3.11
N ARG A 82 -12.19 -19.17 -1.90
CA ARG A 82 -12.07 -20.14 -0.83
C ARG A 82 -12.83 -21.40 -1.21
N THR A 83 -12.23 -22.54 -0.88
CA THR A 83 -12.83 -23.85 -1.13
C THR A 83 -13.42 -24.43 0.14
N ALA A 84 -14.16 -25.55 0.00
CA ALA A 84 -14.67 -26.30 1.14
C ALA A 84 -13.56 -26.77 2.11
N ARG A 85 -12.31 -26.89 1.63
CA ARG A 85 -11.17 -27.19 2.49
C ARG A 85 -10.77 -25.93 3.27
N PRO A 86 -10.76 -25.96 4.62
CA PRO A 86 -10.45 -24.78 5.42
C PRO A 86 -9.12 -24.13 5.05
N GLY A 87 -9.15 -22.82 4.84
CA GLY A 87 -7.97 -22.01 4.54
C GLY A 87 -7.32 -22.27 3.19
N HIS A 88 -7.98 -23.03 2.29
CA HIS A 88 -7.50 -23.31 0.95
C HIS A 88 -8.32 -22.58 -0.10
N TYR A 89 -7.62 -22.06 -1.10
CA TYR A 89 -8.16 -21.25 -2.17
C TYR A 89 -7.88 -21.90 -3.51
N ARG A 90 -8.82 -21.73 -4.43
CA ARG A 90 -8.69 -22.06 -5.84
C ARG A 90 -8.55 -20.74 -6.60
N ILE A 91 -7.45 -20.61 -7.33
CA ILE A 91 -7.23 -19.48 -8.22
C ILE A 91 -8.07 -19.71 -9.47
N THR A 92 -8.95 -18.77 -9.81
CA THR A 92 -9.86 -18.90 -10.96
C THR A 92 -9.52 -17.91 -12.07
N LYS A 93 -8.86 -16.79 -11.76
CA LYS A 93 -8.42 -15.81 -12.75
C LYS A 93 -7.08 -15.18 -12.39
N ILE A 94 -6.21 -15.04 -13.40
CA ILE A 94 -5.05 -14.13 -13.39
C ILE A 94 -5.12 -13.28 -14.67
N SER A 95 -4.80 -11.99 -14.56
CA SER A 95 -4.60 -11.10 -15.70
C SER A 95 -3.19 -10.50 -15.61
N LEU A 96 -2.46 -10.49 -16.72
CA LEU A 96 -1.13 -9.89 -16.83
C LEU A 96 -1.13 -8.98 -18.06
N ASP A 97 -0.91 -7.68 -17.87
CA ASP A 97 -0.79 -6.70 -18.96
C ASP A 97 -1.96 -6.71 -19.96
N GLY A 98 -3.15 -7.07 -19.48
CA GLY A 98 -4.38 -7.18 -20.28
C GLY A 98 -4.70 -8.60 -20.77
N ASP A 99 -3.75 -9.54 -20.68
CA ASP A 99 -3.97 -10.94 -21.03
C ASP A 99 -4.67 -11.70 -19.89
N ASP A 100 -5.88 -12.18 -20.15
CA ASP A 100 -6.72 -12.88 -19.19
C ASP A 100 -6.56 -14.40 -19.26
N TYR A 101 -6.13 -15.00 -18.15
CA TYR A 101 -5.98 -16.44 -17.98
C TYR A 101 -7.09 -16.99 -17.07
N ALA A 102 -8.11 -17.59 -17.68
CA ALA A 102 -9.13 -18.34 -16.96
C ALA A 102 -8.58 -19.73 -16.57
N ASN A 103 -8.70 -20.10 -15.29
CA ASN A 103 -8.12 -21.34 -14.74
C ASN A 103 -6.62 -21.50 -15.05
N PRO A 104 -5.78 -20.55 -14.58
CA PRO A 104 -4.38 -20.49 -14.97
C PRO A 104 -3.61 -21.76 -14.56
N SER A 105 -2.64 -22.13 -15.40
CA SER A 105 -1.72 -23.22 -15.09
C SER A 105 -0.81 -22.84 -13.92
N LYS A 106 -0.17 -23.84 -13.29
CA LYS A 106 0.78 -23.59 -12.19
C LYS A 106 1.88 -22.60 -12.57
N GLY A 107 2.41 -22.71 -13.79
CA GLY A 107 3.47 -21.81 -14.27
C GLY A 107 3.02 -20.34 -14.32
N ILE A 108 1.82 -20.09 -14.86
CA ILE A 108 1.24 -18.74 -14.91
C ILE A 108 0.98 -18.18 -13.51
N ILE A 109 0.53 -19.04 -12.58
CA ILE A 109 0.32 -18.65 -11.19
C ILE A 109 1.61 -18.23 -10.52
N GLU A 110 2.66 -19.05 -10.57
CA GLU A 110 3.93 -18.71 -9.92
C GLU A 110 4.58 -17.48 -10.55
N LEU A 111 4.49 -17.34 -11.88
CA LEU A 111 4.97 -16.15 -12.59
C LEU A 111 4.22 -14.90 -12.12
N GLY A 112 2.88 -14.95 -12.14
CA GLY A 112 2.04 -13.82 -11.76
C GLY A 112 2.27 -13.37 -10.31
N LEU A 113 2.33 -14.30 -9.36
CA LEU A 113 2.61 -13.97 -7.96
C LEU A 113 4.02 -13.38 -7.77
N SER A 114 5.01 -13.88 -8.50
CA SER A 114 6.39 -13.36 -8.46
C SER A 114 6.48 -11.95 -9.03
N VAL A 115 5.81 -11.69 -10.16
CA VAL A 115 5.71 -10.35 -10.78
C VAL A 115 5.04 -9.39 -9.81
N PHE A 116 3.89 -9.77 -9.25
CA PHE A 116 3.19 -8.95 -8.26
C PHE A 116 4.08 -8.61 -7.07
N HIS A 117 4.75 -9.61 -6.48
CA HIS A 117 5.61 -9.39 -5.32
C HIS A 117 6.77 -8.44 -5.62
N ALA A 118 7.48 -8.66 -6.74
CA ALA A 118 8.58 -7.81 -7.15
C ALA A 118 8.13 -6.36 -7.36
N ARG A 119 6.95 -6.15 -7.96
CA ARG A 119 6.41 -4.81 -8.20
C ARG A 119 5.85 -4.15 -6.94
N ALA A 120 5.16 -4.88 -6.08
CA ALA A 120 4.75 -4.37 -4.78
C ALA A 120 5.96 -3.87 -3.96
N LEU A 121 7.08 -4.59 -4.02
CA LEU A 121 8.34 -4.17 -3.40
C LEU A 121 8.88 -2.87 -4.01
N ASP A 122 9.01 -2.76 -5.33
CA ASP A 122 9.46 -1.52 -6.01
C ASP A 122 8.56 -0.32 -5.66
N ILE A 123 7.24 -0.52 -5.73
CA ILE A 123 6.24 0.49 -5.33
C ILE A 123 6.44 0.90 -3.86
N SER A 124 6.68 -0.05 -2.96
CA SER A 124 6.90 0.23 -1.54
C SER A 124 8.17 1.05 -1.28
N ILE A 125 9.25 0.77 -2.02
CA ILE A 125 10.51 1.54 -1.93
C ILE A 125 10.26 2.97 -2.37
N ARG A 126 9.63 3.18 -3.53
CA ARG A 126 9.31 4.53 -4.04
C ARG A 126 8.38 5.29 -3.12
N MET A 127 7.39 4.62 -2.54
CA MET A 127 6.51 5.20 -1.51
C MET A 127 7.33 5.68 -0.31
N MET A 128 8.28 4.87 0.20
CA MET A 128 9.16 5.29 1.29
C MET A 128 10.05 6.47 0.90
N GLU A 129 10.67 6.45 -0.28
CA GLU A 129 11.47 7.57 -0.79
C GLU A 129 10.67 8.88 -0.84
N GLN A 130 9.39 8.83 -1.19
CA GLN A 130 8.52 10.01 -1.13
C GLN A 130 8.25 10.50 0.29
N VAL A 131 8.13 9.58 1.25
CA VAL A 131 7.94 9.92 2.66
C VAL A 131 9.20 10.54 3.25
N PHE A 132 10.39 10.07 2.88
CA PHE A 132 11.67 10.59 3.42
C PHE A 132 12.17 11.85 2.70
N ASN A 133 11.91 11.99 1.40
CA ASN A 133 12.19 13.23 0.66
C ASN A 133 11.24 14.38 1.02
N LYS A 134 10.55 14.30 2.16
CA LYS A 134 9.80 15.39 2.78
C LYS A 134 10.68 16.56 3.26
N GLN A 135 12.01 16.49 3.13
CA GLN A 135 12.87 17.68 3.21
C GLN A 135 12.76 18.59 1.98
N ASP A 136 12.06 18.15 0.94
CA ASP A 136 11.57 18.95 -0.20
C ASP A 136 10.05 19.25 -0.06
N ILE A 137 9.48 19.10 1.15
CA ILE A 137 8.25 19.84 1.47
C ILE A 137 8.67 21.30 1.40
N LEU A 138 8.31 21.93 0.28
CA LEU A 138 8.21 23.37 0.13
C LEU A 138 7.79 23.95 1.49
N ASP A 139 8.73 24.58 2.20
CA ASP A 139 8.35 25.68 3.07
C ASP A 139 7.44 26.55 2.20
N PRO A 140 6.21 26.88 2.64
CA PRO A 140 5.43 27.85 1.90
C PRO A 140 6.32 29.08 1.82
N VAL A 141 6.83 29.38 0.62
CA VAL A 141 7.46 30.65 0.33
C VAL A 141 6.37 31.66 0.62
N ALA A 142 6.39 32.21 1.82
CA ALA A 142 5.58 33.34 2.19
C ALA A 142 6.08 34.47 1.28
N ALA A 143 5.42 34.63 0.13
CA ALA A 143 5.62 35.79 -0.69
C ALA A 143 5.33 37.00 0.21
N PRO A 144 6.32 37.87 0.48
CA PRO A 144 6.02 39.12 1.15
C PRO A 144 5.14 39.92 0.20
N ASP A 145 4.01 40.42 0.69
CA ASP A 145 3.14 41.42 0.03
C ASP A 145 2.00 41.00 -0.91
N MET A 146 1.46 39.77 -0.86
CA MET A 146 0.09 39.57 -1.38
C MET A 146 -0.97 39.76 -0.29
N LYS A 147 -1.40 41.01 -0.10
CA LYS A 147 -2.65 41.36 0.61
C LYS A 147 -3.82 40.81 -0.20
N MET A 148 -4.29 39.61 0.11
CA MET A 148 -5.54 39.11 -0.44
C MET A 148 -6.72 39.96 0.09
N PRO A 149 -7.64 40.42 -0.79
CA PRO A 149 -8.84 41.11 -0.36
C PRO A 149 -9.76 40.17 0.43
N PRO A 150 -10.53 40.67 1.41
CA PRO A 150 -11.36 39.83 2.25
C PRO A 150 -12.49 39.20 1.43
N LEU A 151 -12.53 37.87 1.40
CA LEU A 151 -13.64 37.11 0.85
C LEU A 151 -14.94 37.45 1.62
N PRO A 152 -16.10 37.55 0.94
CA PRO A 152 -17.36 37.90 1.56
C PRO A 152 -17.78 36.81 2.56
N ARG A 153 -17.97 37.24 3.81
CA ARG A 153 -18.50 36.40 4.90
C ARG A 153 -19.96 36.07 4.61
N TYR A 154 -20.24 34.85 4.15
CA TYR A 154 -21.56 34.25 4.35
C TYR A 154 -21.71 33.91 5.83
N ARG A 155 -22.50 34.73 6.51
CA ARG A 155 -22.88 34.53 7.91
C ARG A 155 -24.28 33.92 7.93
N GLU A 156 -24.46 32.99 8.88
CA GLU A 156 -25.72 32.49 9.46
C GLU A 156 -26.28 31.24 8.74
N ALA A 157 -26.51 30.09 9.39
CA ALA A 157 -26.88 29.88 10.78
C ALA A 157 -26.35 28.55 11.34
N LEU A 158 -25.62 28.63 12.46
CA LEU A 158 -25.76 27.71 13.59
C LEU A 158 -25.21 28.42 14.82
N LYS A 159 -26.14 28.92 15.62
CA LYS A 159 -25.89 29.60 16.88
C LYS A 159 -25.21 28.63 17.86
N LYS A 160 -24.07 29.08 18.38
CA LYS A 160 -23.69 29.14 19.81
C LYS A 160 -24.09 27.95 20.70
N ASP A 161 -23.12 27.22 21.23
CA ASP A 161 -22.58 27.51 22.57
C ASP A 161 -21.34 26.64 22.90
N ALA A 162 -20.44 27.23 23.70
CA ALA A 162 -19.31 26.63 24.42
C ALA A 162 -18.08 26.14 23.61
N VAL A 163 -17.04 26.98 23.62
CA VAL A 163 -15.63 26.60 23.40
C VAL A 163 -15.07 26.04 24.71
N PRO A 164 -14.50 24.82 24.75
CA PRO A 164 -13.45 24.49 25.72
C PRO A 164 -12.08 24.70 25.07
N LYS A 165 -11.18 25.35 25.82
CA LYS A 165 -9.75 25.50 25.49
C LYS A 165 -9.10 24.13 25.22
N PRO A 166 -8.04 24.05 24.38
CA PRO A 166 -7.30 22.80 24.21
C PRO A 166 -6.43 22.51 25.45
N GLU A 167 -6.70 21.38 26.11
CA GLU A 167 -5.81 20.78 27.11
C GLU A 167 -4.61 20.12 26.41
N ARG A 168 -3.40 20.40 26.91
CA ARG A 168 -2.16 19.74 26.51
C ARG A 168 -2.10 18.37 27.17
N PHE A 169 -2.33 17.29 26.42
CA PHE A 169 -2.03 15.94 26.89
C PHE A 169 -0.56 15.60 26.60
N GLY A 170 0.27 15.60 27.64
CA GLY A 170 1.58 14.98 27.64
C GLY A 170 1.46 13.50 27.98
N VAL A 171 2.01 12.63 27.15
CA VAL A 171 2.08 11.18 27.43
C VAL A 171 3.30 10.90 28.29
N VAL A 172 3.08 10.43 29.52
CA VAL A 172 4.12 9.92 30.43
C VAL A 172 4.35 8.44 30.12
N ILE A 173 5.57 8.06 29.73
CA ILE A 173 5.96 6.66 29.57
C ILE A 173 6.53 6.17 30.92
N PRO A 174 5.90 5.20 31.61
CA PRO A 174 6.49 4.64 32.84
C PRO A 174 7.67 3.72 32.51
N PHE A 175 8.85 4.09 33.02
CA PHE A 175 10.08 3.31 32.99
C PHE A 175 9.94 2.07 33.89
N ARG A 176 10.24 0.86 33.37
CA ARG A 176 10.34 -0.37 34.17
C ARG A 176 11.81 -0.75 34.38
N PRO A 177 12.34 -0.74 35.62
CA PRO A 177 13.68 -1.23 35.91
C PRO A 177 13.77 -2.75 35.69
N ARG A 178 14.85 -3.23 35.05
CA ARG A 178 15.16 -4.66 34.89
C ARG A 178 15.34 -5.31 36.26
N ALA A 179 14.67 -6.44 36.47
CA ALA A 179 14.78 -7.28 37.65
C ALA A 179 16.25 -7.61 37.98
N GLN A 180 16.59 -7.45 39.25
CA GLN A 180 17.86 -7.86 39.84
C GLN A 180 18.07 -9.35 39.64
N VAL A 181 19.18 -9.70 39.00
CA VAL A 181 19.70 -11.06 38.95
C VAL A 181 20.13 -11.41 40.38
N HIS A 182 19.41 -12.31 41.03
CA HIS A 182 19.87 -12.96 42.26
C HIS A 182 21.21 -13.65 41.98
N ARG A 183 22.29 -13.13 42.55
CA ARG A 183 23.51 -13.91 42.76
C ARG A 183 23.24 -14.88 43.90
N ALA A 184 23.20 -16.16 43.55
CA ALA A 184 23.43 -17.25 44.47
C ALA A 184 24.91 -17.24 44.94
N GLY A 185 25.16 -17.63 46.19
CA GLY A 185 26.38 -18.33 46.56
C GLY A 185 27.28 -17.66 47.61
N ALA A 186 27.37 -18.37 48.74
CA ALA A 186 28.38 -18.34 49.82
C ALA A 186 28.28 -17.23 50.87
#